data_AF-A0AAW6YN40-F1
#
_entry.id   AF-A0AAW6YN40-F1
#
_cell.length_a   1.000
_cell.length_b   1.000
_cell.length_c   1.000
_cell.angle_alpha   90.00
_cell.angle_beta   90.00
_cell.angle_gamma   90.00
#
_symmetry.space_group_name_H-M   'P 1'
#
loop_
_entity.id
_entity.type
_entity.pdbx_description
1 polymer ?
#
loop_
_entity_poly.entity_id
_entity_poly.type
_entity_poly.pdbx_seq_one_letter_code
_entity_poly.pdbx_strand_id
1 'polypeptide(L)'
;LASHLEELSHEEESLPGLEKLMAILSNLATQCLAKATCQIPIEALAKPGQDPKVVAQRISQASQLAQVDPYRATTHNKGIMNGVDALVLASGNDWRAVEAACHAYASQSGQYRGLAKWDYL
;
A
#
# COMPACT_ATOMS: atom_id res chain seq x y z
N LEU A 1 -12.83 -14.83 -12.20
CA LEU A 1 -13.17 -13.45 -11.77
C LEU A 1 -13.63 -12.60 -12.95
N ALA A 2 -12.78 -12.32 -13.95
CA ALA A 2 -13.21 -11.62 -15.18
C ALA A 2 -14.39 -12.33 -15.87
N SER A 3 -14.30 -13.65 -16.04
CA SER A 3 -15.39 -14.46 -16.60
C SER A 3 -16.70 -14.41 -15.79
N HIS A 4 -16.61 -14.23 -14.47
CA HIS A 4 -17.78 -14.16 -13.60
C HIS A 4 -18.44 -12.76 -13.67
N LEU A 5 -17.64 -11.70 -13.82
CA LEU A 5 -18.16 -10.36 -14.07
C LEU A 5 -18.87 -10.28 -15.43
N GLU A 6 -18.31 -10.93 -16.46
CA GLU A 6 -18.97 -11.03 -17.77
C GLU A 6 -20.29 -11.81 -17.67
N GLU A 7 -20.30 -12.94 -16.98
CA GLU A 7 -21.49 -13.76 -16.77
C GLU A 7 -22.60 -12.97 -16.05
N LEU A 8 -22.29 -12.32 -14.92
CA LEU A 8 -23.22 -11.44 -14.21
C LEU A 8 -23.69 -10.28 -15.09
N SER A 9 -22.81 -9.73 -15.92
CA SER A 9 -23.17 -8.67 -16.85
C SER A 9 -24.10 -9.14 -17.97
N HIS A 10 -24.22 -10.44 -18.24
CA HIS A 10 -25.23 -10.95 -19.15
C HIS A 10 -26.56 -11.24 -18.45
N GLU A 11 -26.51 -11.62 -17.17
CA GLU A 11 -27.70 -11.94 -16.36
C GLU A 11 -28.46 -10.70 -15.85
N GLU A 12 -27.77 -9.60 -15.55
CA GLU A 12 -28.45 -8.36 -15.12
C GLU A 12 -29.16 -7.68 -16.30
N GLU A 13 -30.44 -7.37 -16.17
CA GLU A 13 -31.11 -6.49 -17.15
C GLU A 13 -30.50 -5.08 -17.10
N SER A 14 -30.13 -4.54 -18.27
CA SER A 14 -29.73 -3.14 -18.37
C SER A 14 -30.92 -2.25 -17.99
N LEU A 15 -30.68 -1.27 -17.11
CA LEU A 15 -31.66 -0.25 -16.80
C LEU A 15 -32.15 0.42 -18.10
N PRO A 16 -33.45 0.69 -18.26
CA PRO A 16 -34.00 1.27 -19.49
C PRO A 16 -33.28 2.57 -19.87
N GLY A 17 -32.74 2.61 -21.09
CA GLY A 17 -32.02 3.78 -21.61
C GLY A 17 -30.55 3.88 -21.22
N LEU A 18 -29.97 2.86 -20.57
CA LEU A 18 -28.55 2.79 -20.23
C LEU A 18 -27.88 1.60 -20.90
N GLU A 19 -26.70 1.82 -21.48
CA GLU A 19 -25.85 0.78 -22.08
C GLU A 19 -24.70 0.43 -21.14
N LYS A 20 -24.34 -0.86 -21.08
CA LYS A 20 -23.19 -1.33 -20.30
C LYS A 20 -21.89 -0.94 -20.99
N LEU A 21 -21.05 -0.18 -20.30
CA LEU A 21 -19.77 0.27 -20.85
C LEU A 21 -18.65 -0.78 -20.70
N MET A 22 -18.52 -1.40 -19.53
CA MET A 22 -17.48 -2.39 -19.24
C MET A 22 -17.85 -3.29 -18.06
N ALA A 23 -17.34 -4.53 -18.09
CA ALA A 23 -17.37 -5.47 -16.99
C ALA A 23 -15.92 -5.90 -16.67
N ILE A 24 -15.25 -5.15 -15.80
CA ILE A 24 -13.83 -5.35 -15.50
C ILE A 24 -13.58 -5.23 -14.00
N LEU A 25 -12.60 -5.99 -13.50
CA LEU A 25 -12.22 -5.92 -12.10
C LEU A 25 -11.54 -4.59 -11.76
N SER A 26 -11.66 -4.17 -10.50
CA SER A 26 -10.87 -3.07 -9.95
C SER A 26 -9.63 -3.63 -9.25
N ASN A 27 -8.45 -3.09 -9.57
CA ASN A 27 -7.22 -3.37 -8.83
C ASN A 27 -7.15 -2.58 -7.51
N LEU A 28 -8.03 -1.61 -7.27
CA LEU A 28 -8.16 -0.97 -5.95
C LEU A 28 -8.89 -1.93 -4.99
N ALA A 29 -8.17 -2.96 -4.54
CA ALA A 29 -8.70 -4.06 -3.75
C ALA A 29 -8.87 -3.71 -2.25
N THR A 30 -9.66 -2.68 -1.93
CA THR A 30 -9.86 -2.19 -0.54
C THR A 30 -10.52 -3.20 0.40
N GLN A 31 -11.07 -4.30 -0.14
CA GLN A 31 -11.65 -5.41 0.62
C GLN A 31 -10.64 -6.53 0.92
N CYS A 32 -9.42 -6.47 0.39
CA CYS A 32 -8.37 -7.48 0.55
C CYS A 32 -7.13 -6.86 1.23
N LEU A 33 -7.30 -6.27 2.41
CA LEU A 33 -6.21 -5.60 3.13
C LEU A 33 -5.38 -6.61 3.94
N ALA A 34 -4.06 -6.57 3.73
CA ALA A 34 -3.10 -7.24 4.60
C ALA A 34 -2.45 -6.21 5.54
N LYS A 35 -2.30 -6.54 6.83
CA LYS A 35 -1.68 -5.68 7.83
C LYS A 35 -0.59 -6.42 8.59
N ALA A 36 0.56 -5.77 8.75
CA ALA A 36 1.66 -6.25 9.58
C ALA A 36 2.03 -5.19 10.62
N THR A 37 2.51 -5.64 11.79
CA THR A 37 2.98 -4.79 12.88
C THR A 37 4.22 -5.42 13.50
N CYS A 38 5.20 -4.62 13.91
CA CYS A 38 6.35 -5.08 14.67
C CYS A 38 6.68 -4.12 15.81
N GLN A 39 7.41 -4.61 16.80
CA GLN A 39 7.98 -3.82 17.88
C GLN A 39 9.47 -4.14 17.97
N ILE A 40 10.29 -3.10 18.07
CA ILE A 40 11.74 -3.22 18.15
C ILE A 40 12.16 -2.54 19.45
N PRO A 41 12.86 -3.24 20.36
CA PRO A 41 13.43 -2.60 21.55
C PRO A 41 14.32 -1.42 21.13
N ILE A 42 14.17 -0.28 21.82
CA ILE A 42 14.90 0.95 21.48
C ILE A 42 16.40 0.69 21.48
N GLU A 43 16.88 -0.11 22.44
CA GLU A 43 18.26 -0.51 22.63
C GLU A 43 18.82 -1.29 21.42
N ALA A 44 17.96 -1.93 20.62
CA ALA A 44 18.36 -2.70 19.44
C ALA A 44 18.48 -1.85 18.16
N LEU A 45 18.09 -0.57 18.19
CA LEU A 45 18.08 0.30 17.00
C LEU A 45 19.43 0.96 16.71
N ALA A 46 20.25 1.20 17.73
CA ALA A 46 21.50 1.93 17.58
C ALA A 46 22.69 1.02 17.21
N LYS A 47 23.59 1.57 16.41
CA LYS A 47 24.95 1.07 16.24
C LYS A 47 25.85 1.61 17.35
N PRO A 48 27.03 0.99 17.60
CA PRO A 48 28.01 1.53 18.54
C PRO A 48 28.30 3.01 18.27
N GLY A 49 28.21 3.85 19.32
CA GLY A 49 28.42 5.29 19.23
C GLY A 49 27.18 6.13 18.89
N GLN A 50 26.00 5.52 18.76
CA GLN A 50 24.73 6.23 18.57
C GLN A 50 23.86 6.15 19.83
N ASP A 51 23.09 7.20 20.10
CA ASP A 51 22.01 7.15 21.10
C ASP A 51 20.79 6.43 20.49
N PRO A 52 20.38 5.26 21.02
CA PRO A 52 19.24 4.51 20.49
C PRO A 52 17.92 5.29 20.55
N LYS A 53 17.72 6.17 21.54
CA LYS A 53 16.52 7.01 21.62
C LYS A 53 16.46 8.03 20.48
N VAL A 54 17.62 8.61 20.13
CA VAL A 54 17.71 9.54 18.99
C VAL A 54 17.42 8.82 17.68
N VAL A 55 17.88 7.57 17.52
CA VAL A 55 17.56 6.76 16.33
C VAL A 55 16.06 6.47 16.24
N ALA A 56 15.43 6.03 17.34
CA ALA A 56 13.98 5.78 17.41
C ALA A 56 13.18 7.04 17.06
N GLN A 57 13.54 8.18 17.65
CA GLN A 57 12.90 9.47 17.37
C GLN A 57 13.01 9.85 15.89
N ARG A 58 14.18 9.67 15.27
CA ARG A 58 14.38 9.97 13.85
C ARG A 58 13.58 9.04 12.93
N ILE A 59 13.41 7.76 13.28
CA ILE A 59 12.56 6.83 12.53
C ILE A 59 11.11 7.32 12.56
N SER A 60 10.60 7.69 13.74
CA SER A 60 9.23 8.21 13.87
C SER A 60 9.05 9.53 13.12
N GLN A 61 10.00 10.48 13.23
CA GLN A 61 9.99 11.73 12.47
C GLN A 61 10.00 11.49 10.96
N ALA A 62 10.81 10.54 10.47
CA ALA A 62 10.83 10.18 9.05
C ALA A 62 9.51 9.58 8.58
N SER A 63 8.82 8.81 9.44
CA SER A 63 7.47 8.32 9.17
C SER A 63 6.45 9.46 9.10
N GLN A 64 6.49 10.40 10.06
CA GLN A 64 5.63 11.59 10.04
C GLN A 64 5.84 12.44 8.78
N LEU A 65 7.08 12.65 8.34
CA LEU A 65 7.39 13.37 7.11
C LEU A 65 6.73 12.69 5.89
N ALA A 66 6.79 11.37 5.80
CA ALA A 66 6.14 10.61 4.74
C ALA A 66 4.59 10.66 4.81
N GLN A 67 4.00 11.06 5.94
CA GLN A 67 2.56 11.27 6.04
C GLN A 67 2.12 12.64 5.52
N VAL A 68 2.99 13.65 5.48
CA VAL A 68 2.63 15.04 5.14
C VAL A 68 3.18 15.54 3.81
N ASP A 69 4.32 15.01 3.36
CA ASP A 69 4.98 15.39 2.11
C ASP A 69 4.89 14.26 1.07
N PRO A 70 4.15 14.45 -0.04
CA PRO A 70 4.04 13.47 -1.11
C PRO A 70 5.39 13.08 -1.72
N TYR A 71 6.35 14.01 -1.83
CA TYR A 71 7.68 13.70 -2.40
C TYR A 71 8.40 12.65 -1.54
N ARG A 72 8.35 12.82 -0.22
CA ARG A 72 8.90 11.83 0.69
C ARG A 72 8.07 10.55 0.71
N ALA A 73 6.74 10.65 0.71
CA ALA A 73 5.83 9.51 0.68
C ALA A 73 6.12 8.58 -0.51
N THR A 74 6.38 9.13 -1.70
CA THR A 74 6.72 8.35 -2.90
C THR A 74 7.97 7.50 -2.65
N THR A 75 9.02 8.10 -2.10
CA THR A 75 10.27 7.37 -1.83
C THR A 75 10.12 6.36 -0.69
N HIS A 76 9.33 6.70 0.33
CA HIS A 76 9.01 5.81 1.43
C HIS A 76 8.29 4.54 0.94
N ASN A 77 7.23 4.70 0.13
CA ASN A 77 6.45 3.58 -0.40
C ASN A 77 7.28 2.75 -1.38
N LYS A 78 8.08 3.38 -2.24
CA LYS A 78 9.05 2.67 -3.11
C LYS A 78 9.95 1.72 -2.30
N GLY A 79 10.42 2.16 -1.14
CA GLY A 79 11.22 1.33 -0.23
C GLY A 79 10.48 0.10 0.29
N ILE A 80 9.17 0.22 0.55
CA ILE A 80 8.31 -0.91 0.95
C ILE A 80 8.12 -1.86 -0.24
N MET A 81 7.76 -1.32 -1.41
CA MET A 81 7.45 -2.10 -2.60
C MET A 81 8.66 -2.87 -3.13
N ASN A 82 9.89 -2.35 -2.98
CA ASN A 82 11.12 -3.10 -3.23
C ASN A 82 11.12 -4.52 -2.61
N GLY A 83 10.60 -4.67 -1.39
CA GLY A 83 10.53 -5.97 -0.71
C GLY A 83 9.29 -6.78 -1.10
N VAL A 84 8.14 -6.12 -1.20
CA VAL A 84 6.86 -6.74 -1.59
C VAL A 84 6.96 -7.33 -2.99
N ASP A 85 7.39 -6.53 -3.97
CA ASP A 85 7.48 -6.94 -5.37
C ASP A 85 8.44 -8.09 -5.58
N ALA A 86 9.55 -8.13 -4.83
CA ALA A 86 10.48 -9.25 -4.88
C ALA A 86 9.81 -10.58 -4.50
N LEU A 87 8.95 -10.58 -3.47
CA LEU A 87 8.19 -11.76 -3.05
C LEU A 87 7.06 -12.10 -4.03
N VAL A 88 6.34 -11.08 -4.52
CA VAL A 88 5.27 -11.23 -5.51
C VAL A 88 5.84 -11.86 -6.80
N LEU A 89 7.01 -11.39 -7.23
CA LEU A 89 7.77 -11.99 -8.33
C LEU A 89 8.15 -13.43 -8.09
N ALA A 90 8.79 -13.70 -6.94
CA ALA A 90 9.28 -15.03 -6.61
C ALA A 90 8.15 -16.07 -6.53
N SER A 91 6.93 -15.64 -6.20
CA SER A 91 5.73 -16.48 -6.15
C SER A 91 4.95 -16.55 -7.46
N GLY A 92 5.42 -15.89 -8.53
CA GLY A 92 4.77 -15.89 -9.85
C GLY A 92 3.47 -15.07 -9.92
N ASN A 93 3.25 -14.17 -8.96
CA ASN A 93 2.09 -13.29 -8.92
C ASN A 93 2.32 -12.00 -9.74
N ASP A 94 1.22 -11.30 -10.09
CA ASP A 94 1.29 -10.06 -10.84
C ASP A 94 1.66 -8.87 -9.94
N TRP A 95 2.92 -8.41 -10.02
CA TRP A 95 3.37 -7.23 -9.26
C TRP A 95 2.65 -5.95 -9.64
N ARG A 96 2.19 -5.80 -10.90
CA ARG A 96 1.58 -4.55 -11.38
C ARG A 96 0.22 -4.36 -10.72
N ALA A 97 -0.53 -5.45 -10.53
CA ALA A 97 -1.79 -5.42 -9.79
C ALA A 97 -1.58 -4.97 -8.34
N VAL A 98 -0.53 -5.49 -7.67
CA VAL A 98 -0.17 -5.12 -6.29
C VAL A 98 0.28 -3.65 -6.21
N GLU A 99 1.18 -3.22 -7.09
CA GLU A 99 1.66 -1.83 -7.15
C GLU A 99 0.51 -0.83 -7.38
N ALA A 100 -0.39 -1.13 -8.33
CA ALA A 100 -1.55 -0.30 -8.60
C ALA A 100 -2.46 -0.18 -7.36
N ALA A 101 -2.72 -1.31 -6.68
CA ALA A 101 -3.52 -1.34 -5.46
C ALA A 101 -2.87 -0.50 -4.34
N CYS A 102 -1.58 -0.73 -4.07
CA CYS A 102 -0.84 -0.08 -3.00
C CYS A 102 -0.74 1.45 -3.20
N HIS A 103 -0.40 1.90 -4.41
CA HIS A 103 -0.27 3.32 -4.72
C HIS A 103 -1.62 4.07 -4.79
N ALA A 104 -2.68 3.42 -5.28
CA ALA A 104 -4.02 3.97 -5.23
C ALA A 104 -4.53 4.08 -3.77
N TYR A 105 -4.30 3.03 -2.97
CA TYR A 105 -4.65 3.02 -1.55
C TYR A 105 -3.92 4.12 -0.76
N ALA A 106 -2.63 4.35 -1.06
CA ALA A 106 -1.84 5.45 -0.49
C ALA A 106 -2.44 6.84 -0.73
N SER A 107 -3.31 7.00 -1.73
CA SER A 107 -3.97 8.27 -2.10
C SER A 107 -5.44 8.34 -1.70
N GLN A 108 -6.01 7.31 -1.08
CA GLN A 108 -7.45 7.19 -0.82
C GLN A 108 -8.01 8.34 0.03
N SER A 109 -7.16 8.98 0.85
CA SER A 109 -7.53 10.13 1.69
C SER A 109 -7.50 11.50 0.98
N GLY A 110 -7.29 11.53 -0.34
CA GLY A 110 -7.18 12.75 -1.15
C GLY A 110 -5.76 13.33 -1.25
N GLN A 111 -4.81 12.80 -0.47
CA GLN A 111 -3.38 13.10 -0.59
C GLN A 111 -2.61 11.78 -0.57
N TYR A 112 -1.57 11.68 -1.40
CA TYR A 112 -0.65 10.55 -1.41
C TYR A 112 0.20 10.56 -0.13
N ARG A 113 0.17 9.46 0.65
CA ARG A 113 0.84 9.32 1.96
C ARG A 113 1.66 8.03 2.06
N GLY A 114 2.54 7.98 3.05
CA GLY A 114 3.29 6.77 3.40
C GLY A 114 2.35 5.62 3.83
N LEU A 115 2.60 4.41 3.35
CA LEU A 115 1.82 3.20 3.66
C LEU A 115 2.09 2.68 5.09
N ALA A 116 3.28 2.96 5.64
CA ALA A 116 3.66 2.55 6.99
C ALA A 116 3.70 3.72 7.97
N LYS A 117 3.40 3.42 9.24
CA LYS A 117 3.48 4.36 10.36
C LYS A 117 4.44 3.80 11.41
N TRP A 118 5.32 4.66 11.92
CA TRP A 118 6.25 4.36 12.98
C TRP A 118 6.09 5.35 14.11
N ASP A 119 5.76 4.82 15.28
CA ASP A 119 5.66 5.57 16.53
C ASP A 119 6.68 5.00 17.52
N TYR A 120 7.09 5.81 18.48
CA TYR A 120 7.95 5.38 19.59
C TYR A 120 7.36 5.90 20.90
N LEU A 121 7.42 5.07 21.94
CA LEU A 121 6.98 5.35 23.30
C LEU A 121 8.18 5.32 24.24
#